data_AF-A0A3G4VTG0-F1
#
_entry.id   AF-A0A3G4VTG0-F1
#
_cell.length_a   1.000
_cell.length_b   1.000
_cell.length_c   1.000
_cell.angle_alpha   90.00
_cell.angle_beta   90.00
_cell.angle_gamma   90.00
#
_symmetry.space_group_name_H-M   'P 1'
#
loop_
_entity.id
_entity.type
_entity.pdbx_description
1 polymer ?
#
loop_
_entity_poly.entity_id
_entity_poly.type
_entity_poly.pdbx_seq_one_letter_code
_entity_poly.pdbx_strand_id
1 'polypeptide(L)'
;MHRRTALSVSAVLLAAAPLLSACSSDPRPGTAAVVGGQRITTSALQAQVNDVRGAQDRSEQSAPAAGTARLERMKLNKMIQLRILEETAKDAGITVSTREIEDVRKETTQQSGGAAKMEQLALAQRLPVAPDQIDEDIRFQLLLGKIKEKFGDDAFVPALTKAAGALHIEVSPRYGGWDAKQIALGEAQTPWITQRTRPEQPPAGA
;
A
#
# COMPACT_ATOMS: atom_id res chain seq x y z
N MET A 1 -44.22 -51.74 -47.51
CA MET A 1 -44.20 -52.69 -46.37
C MET A 1 -42.79 -53.24 -46.21
N HIS A 2 -42.12 -52.97 -45.09
CA HIS A 2 -41.49 -53.96 -44.20
C HIS A 2 -40.74 -53.21 -43.10
N ARG A 3 -41.26 -53.36 -41.87
CA ARG A 3 -40.65 -52.95 -40.61
C ARG A 3 -39.48 -53.88 -40.28
N ARG A 4 -38.66 -53.43 -39.31
CA ARG A 4 -37.84 -54.15 -38.31
C ARG A 4 -36.36 -53.73 -38.43
N THR A 5 -35.59 -53.45 -37.38
CA THR A 5 -35.77 -53.49 -35.92
C THR A 5 -34.55 -52.80 -35.29
N ALA A 6 -34.74 -52.31 -34.07
CA ALA A 6 -33.79 -51.61 -33.22
C ALA A 6 -32.46 -52.33 -32.98
N LEU A 7 -31.42 -51.54 -32.66
CA LEU A 7 -30.49 -51.88 -31.58
C LEU A 7 -29.89 -50.60 -30.98
N SER A 8 -30.27 -50.40 -29.72
CA SER A 8 -29.84 -49.35 -28.81
C SER A 8 -28.37 -49.55 -28.44
N VAL A 9 -27.61 -48.46 -28.38
CA VAL A 9 -26.43 -48.37 -27.51
C VAL A 9 -26.52 -47.08 -26.72
N SER A 10 -26.79 -47.26 -25.44
CA SER A 10 -26.74 -46.25 -24.39
C SER A 10 -25.31 -45.76 -24.21
N ALA A 11 -25.08 -44.47 -24.39
CA ALA A 11 -23.90 -43.79 -23.87
C ALA A 11 -24.38 -42.76 -22.83
N VAL A 12 -24.47 -43.20 -21.56
CA VAL A 12 -24.60 -42.29 -20.42
C VAL A 12 -23.25 -41.61 -20.26
N LEU A 13 -23.07 -40.47 -20.92
CA LEU A 13 -21.98 -39.55 -20.64
C LEU A 13 -22.31 -38.84 -19.33
N LEU A 14 -21.73 -39.33 -18.23
CA LEU A 14 -21.61 -38.55 -17.00
C LEU A 14 -20.80 -37.30 -17.34
N ALA A 15 -21.50 -36.19 -17.53
CA ALA A 15 -20.91 -34.87 -17.54
C ALA A 15 -20.42 -34.58 -16.10
N ALA A 16 -19.19 -34.97 -15.80
CA ALA A 16 -18.46 -34.40 -14.68
C ALA A 16 -18.24 -32.92 -15.00
N ALA A 17 -19.16 -32.07 -14.54
CA ALA A 17 -18.92 -30.63 -14.51
C ALA A 17 -17.70 -30.41 -13.61
N PRO A 18 -16.58 -29.86 -14.09
CA PRO A 18 -15.61 -29.29 -13.18
C PRO A 18 -16.32 -28.10 -12.56
N LEU A 19 -16.81 -28.27 -11.33
CA LEU A 19 -17.09 -27.15 -10.45
C LEU A 19 -15.76 -26.42 -10.35
N LEU A 20 -15.60 -25.35 -11.13
CA LEU A 20 -14.55 -24.36 -10.89
C LEU A 20 -14.81 -23.85 -9.48
N SER A 21 -14.11 -24.44 -8.52
CA SER A 21 -13.86 -23.82 -7.23
C SER A 21 -13.19 -22.49 -7.53
N ALA A 22 -13.99 -21.44 -7.63
CA ALA A 22 -13.52 -20.07 -7.48
C ALA A 22 -13.06 -19.94 -6.03
N CYS A 23 -11.87 -20.47 -5.74
CA CYS A 23 -11.12 -20.08 -4.56
C CYS A 23 -10.84 -18.59 -4.72
N SER A 24 -11.63 -17.78 -4.02
CA SER A 24 -11.53 -16.33 -3.96
C SER A 24 -10.27 -15.93 -3.19
N SER A 25 -9.13 -16.11 -3.82
CA SER A 25 -7.85 -15.61 -3.34
C SER A 25 -6.99 -15.35 -4.56
N ASP A 26 -7.53 -14.59 -5.52
CA ASP A 26 -6.83 -14.24 -6.75
C ASP A 26 -5.55 -13.50 -6.35
N PRO A 27 -4.37 -14.13 -6.49
CA PRO A 27 -3.12 -13.42 -6.31
C PRO A 27 -3.15 -12.35 -7.39
N ARG A 28 -3.21 -11.07 -7.03
CA ARG A 28 -3.20 -9.97 -8.00
C ARG A 28 -1.75 -9.66 -8.34
N PRO A 29 -1.12 -10.32 -9.35
CA PRO A 29 0.27 -10.06 -9.68
C PRO A 29 0.45 -8.57 -9.94
N GLY A 30 1.54 -8.03 -9.40
CA GLY A 30 1.88 -6.62 -9.58
C GLY A 30 1.08 -5.64 -8.72
N THR A 31 0.23 -6.08 -7.76
CA THR A 31 -0.48 -5.19 -6.82
C THR A 31 0.19 -5.19 -5.45
N ALA A 32 0.51 -4.01 -4.92
CA ALA A 32 1.05 -3.83 -3.58
C ALA A 32 -0.07 -3.67 -2.53
N ALA A 33 -1.08 -2.86 -2.85
CA ALA A 33 -2.29 -2.73 -2.04
C ALA A 33 -3.50 -2.34 -2.90
N VAL A 34 -4.70 -2.54 -2.38
CA VAL A 34 -5.95 -2.01 -2.90
C VAL A 34 -6.59 -1.15 -1.82
N VAL A 35 -7.00 0.05 -2.19
CA VAL A 35 -7.55 1.06 -1.29
C VAL A 35 -8.75 1.70 -1.98
N GLY A 36 -9.96 1.46 -1.46
CA GLY A 36 -11.22 1.94 -2.04
C GLY A 36 -11.48 1.40 -3.45
N GLY A 37 -11.06 0.15 -3.72
CA GLY A 37 -11.10 -0.43 -5.07
C GLY A 37 -10.01 0.07 -6.03
N GLN A 38 -9.20 1.06 -5.63
CA GLN A 38 -8.08 1.55 -6.43
C GLN A 38 -6.80 0.78 -6.11
N ARG A 39 -6.05 0.40 -7.15
CA ARG A 39 -4.81 -0.37 -7.00
C ARG A 39 -3.61 0.55 -6.80
N ILE A 40 -2.82 0.26 -5.78
CA ILE A 40 -1.41 0.68 -5.68
C ILE A 40 -0.60 -0.46 -6.30
N THR A 41 -0.02 -0.24 -7.47
CA THR A 41 0.81 -1.25 -8.13
C THR A 41 2.18 -1.35 -7.49
N THR A 42 2.79 -2.53 -7.59
CA THR A 42 4.19 -2.76 -7.23
C THR A 42 5.13 -1.84 -8.01
N SER A 43 4.84 -1.56 -9.29
CA SER A 43 5.63 -0.64 -10.12
C SER A 43 5.56 0.81 -9.62
N ALA A 44 4.38 1.29 -9.21
CA ALA A 44 4.23 2.62 -8.64
C ALA A 44 4.97 2.75 -7.31
N LEU A 45 4.91 1.71 -6.47
CA LEU A 45 5.67 1.66 -5.23
C LEU A 45 7.19 1.64 -5.49
N GLN A 46 7.64 0.85 -6.48
CA GLN A 46 9.05 0.78 -6.83
C GLN A 46 9.56 2.10 -7.43
N ALA A 47 8.76 2.81 -8.21
CA ALA A 47 9.10 4.15 -8.69
C ALA A 47 9.39 5.10 -7.52
N GLN A 48 8.50 5.14 -6.53
CA GLN A 48 8.68 5.95 -5.31
C GLN A 48 9.98 5.64 -4.55
N VAL A 49 10.38 4.37 -4.52
CA VAL A 49 11.64 3.94 -3.92
C VAL A 49 12.83 4.34 -4.80
N ASN A 50 12.75 4.15 -6.10
CA ASN A 50 13.81 4.43 -7.04
C ASN A 50 14.14 5.93 -7.14
N ASP A 51 13.14 6.81 -7.06
CA ASP A 51 13.38 8.27 -7.06
C ASP A 51 14.20 8.68 -5.84
N VAL A 52 13.90 8.10 -4.67
CA VAL A 52 14.66 8.32 -3.43
C VAL A 52 16.09 7.80 -3.59
N ARG A 53 16.27 6.58 -4.12
CA ARG A 53 17.60 6.01 -4.34
C ARG A 53 18.41 6.84 -5.31
N GLY A 54 17.84 7.19 -6.45
CA GLY A 54 18.50 8.03 -7.45
C GLY A 54 18.88 9.39 -6.88
N ALA A 55 18.04 9.99 -6.02
CA ALA A 55 18.38 11.24 -5.34
C ALA A 55 19.50 11.05 -4.30
N GLN A 56 19.52 9.93 -3.57
CA GLN A 56 20.56 9.59 -2.60
C GLN A 56 21.91 9.32 -3.28
N ASP A 57 21.91 8.57 -4.38
CA ASP A 57 23.12 8.26 -5.15
C ASP A 57 23.75 9.53 -5.74
N ARG A 58 22.93 10.54 -6.05
CA ARG A 58 23.37 11.87 -6.51
C ARG A 58 23.79 12.82 -5.37
N SER A 59 23.56 12.45 -4.11
CA SER A 59 23.82 13.31 -2.94
C SER A 59 25.02 12.80 -2.15
N GLU A 60 26.01 13.67 -1.94
CA GLU A 60 27.20 13.37 -1.13
C GLU A 60 26.89 13.26 0.39
N GLN A 61 25.73 13.76 0.85
CA GLN A 61 25.26 13.68 2.25
C GLN A 61 24.02 12.78 2.41
N SER A 62 24.06 11.58 1.85
CA SER A 62 23.00 10.60 2.07
C SER A 62 23.08 10.00 3.47
N ALA A 63 21.98 10.09 4.22
CA ALA A 63 21.81 9.36 5.49
C ALA A 63 21.95 7.84 5.27
N PRO A 64 22.27 7.03 6.30
CA PRO A 64 22.30 5.57 6.18
C PRO A 64 20.98 5.09 5.63
N ALA A 65 21.00 4.60 4.40
CA ALA A 65 19.77 4.37 3.70
C ALA A 65 19.08 3.14 4.32
N ALA A 66 17.80 3.28 4.67
CA ALA A 66 17.00 2.14 5.11
C ALA A 66 17.12 1.01 4.07
N GLY A 67 17.17 -0.25 4.50
CA GLY A 67 17.18 -1.38 3.56
C GLY A 67 15.96 -1.31 2.62
N THR A 68 16.10 -1.76 1.37
CA THR A 68 15.06 -1.63 0.33
C THR A 68 13.68 -2.10 0.79
N ALA A 69 13.59 -3.27 1.42
CA ALA A 69 12.32 -3.79 1.92
C ALA A 69 11.67 -2.88 2.99
N ARG A 70 12.48 -2.23 3.83
CA ARG A 70 11.96 -1.27 4.81
C ARG A 70 11.46 -0.01 4.14
N LEU A 71 12.21 0.53 3.17
CA LEU A 71 11.80 1.71 2.42
C LEU A 71 10.52 1.47 1.60
N GLU A 72 10.40 0.31 0.95
CA GLU A 72 9.17 -0.12 0.28
C GLU A 72 7.97 -0.12 1.23
N ARG A 73 8.09 -0.73 2.42
CA ARG A 73 6.99 -0.73 3.40
C ARG A 73 6.63 0.68 3.87
N MET A 74 7.63 1.52 4.14
CA MET A 74 7.38 2.89 4.59
C MET A 74 6.68 3.73 3.51
N LYS A 75 7.09 3.59 2.24
CA LYS A 75 6.43 4.26 1.11
C LYS A 75 5.02 3.73 0.89
N LEU A 76 4.82 2.42 0.92
CA LEU A 76 3.48 1.85 0.79
C LEU A 76 2.55 2.33 1.91
N ASN A 77 3.04 2.36 3.16
CA ASN A 77 2.28 2.87 4.29
C ASN A 77 1.84 4.33 4.07
N LYS A 78 2.78 5.20 3.65
CA LYS A 78 2.50 6.60 3.33
C LYS A 78 1.45 6.74 2.22
N MET A 79 1.55 5.95 1.15
CA MET A 79 0.57 5.97 0.04
C MET A 79 -0.83 5.56 0.51
N ILE A 80 -0.95 4.53 1.35
CA ILE A 80 -2.23 4.11 1.91
C ILE A 80 -2.79 5.21 2.84
N GLN A 81 -1.95 5.77 3.72
CA GLN A 81 -2.36 6.84 4.62
C GLN A 81 -2.82 8.10 3.86
N LEU A 82 -2.18 8.46 2.74
CA LEU A 82 -2.62 9.56 1.90
C LEU A 82 -4.04 9.33 1.37
N ARG A 83 -4.36 8.12 0.88
CA ARG A 83 -5.71 7.79 0.43
C ARG A 83 -6.76 7.88 1.55
N ILE A 84 -6.38 7.49 2.77
CA ILE A 84 -7.26 7.63 3.94
C ILE A 84 -7.51 9.11 4.24
N LEU A 85 -6.47 9.94 4.25
CA LEU A 85 -6.61 11.38 4.46
C LEU A 85 -7.46 12.03 3.38
N GLU A 86 -7.29 11.63 2.11
CA GLU A 86 -8.10 12.12 1.00
C GLU A 86 -9.58 11.74 1.17
N GLU A 87 -9.89 10.51 1.56
CA GLU A 87 -11.28 10.09 1.80
C GLU A 87 -11.87 10.78 3.04
N THR A 88 -11.10 10.93 4.13
CA THR A 88 -11.55 11.70 5.30
C THR A 88 -11.80 13.16 4.95
N ALA A 89 -10.93 13.79 4.16
CA ALA A 89 -11.10 15.16 3.74
C ALA A 89 -12.34 15.34 2.87
N LYS A 90 -12.58 14.42 1.93
CA LYS A 90 -13.76 14.38 1.08
C LYS A 90 -15.05 14.26 1.91
N ASP A 91 -15.12 13.33 2.86
CA ASP A 91 -16.25 13.17 3.79
C ASP A 91 -16.50 14.44 4.63
N ALA A 92 -15.44 15.17 4.92
CA ALA A 92 -15.45 16.37 5.72
C ALA A 92 -15.64 17.68 4.92
N GLY A 93 -15.72 17.62 3.59
CA GLY A 93 -15.73 18.82 2.73
C GLY A 93 -14.46 19.67 2.83
N ILE A 94 -13.32 19.05 3.17
CA ILE A 94 -11.99 19.68 3.18
C ILE A 94 -11.37 19.53 1.80
N THR A 95 -10.77 20.59 1.30
CA THR A 95 -10.00 20.58 0.04
C THR A 95 -8.58 21.12 0.26
N VAL A 96 -7.65 20.61 -0.53
CA VAL A 96 -6.29 21.18 -0.69
C VAL A 96 -6.12 21.55 -2.15
N SER A 97 -5.89 22.83 -2.42
CA SER A 97 -5.69 23.38 -3.75
C SER A 97 -4.22 23.30 -4.18
N THR A 98 -3.96 23.33 -5.49
CA THR A 98 -2.60 23.44 -6.03
C THR A 98 -1.89 24.69 -5.51
N ARG A 99 -2.61 25.81 -5.37
CA ARG A 99 -2.07 27.06 -4.86
C ARG A 99 -1.53 26.91 -3.44
N GLU A 100 -2.26 26.24 -2.54
CA GLU A 100 -1.78 26.00 -1.17
C GLU A 100 -0.50 25.17 -1.14
N ILE A 101 -0.39 24.18 -2.02
CA ILE A 101 0.82 23.36 -2.15
C ILE A 101 2.01 24.23 -2.62
N GLU A 102 1.79 25.06 -3.64
CA GLU A 102 2.81 25.98 -4.17
C GLU A 102 3.25 27.01 -3.12
N ASP A 103 2.31 27.57 -2.36
CA ASP A 103 2.59 28.55 -1.31
C ASP A 103 3.45 27.92 -0.19
N VAL A 104 3.10 26.71 0.28
CA VAL A 104 3.90 25.98 1.27
C VAL A 104 5.27 25.59 0.71
N ARG A 105 5.36 25.16 -0.54
CA ARG A 105 6.64 24.82 -1.19
C ARG A 105 7.54 26.04 -1.25
N LYS A 106 7.00 27.20 -1.64
CA LYS A 106 7.73 28.47 -1.72
C LYS A 106 8.21 28.91 -0.35
N GLU A 107 7.35 28.86 0.66
CA GLU A 107 7.72 29.20 2.04
C GLU A 107 8.83 28.27 2.55
N THR A 108 8.66 26.96 2.41
CA THR A 108 9.65 25.96 2.85
C THR A 108 11.00 26.15 2.13
N THR A 109 10.96 26.49 0.84
CA THR A 109 12.16 26.81 0.04
C THR A 109 12.89 28.02 0.62
N GLN A 110 12.16 29.09 0.93
CA GLN A 110 12.72 30.30 1.53
C GLN A 110 13.33 30.03 2.91
N GLN A 111 12.59 29.32 3.78
CA GLN A 111 13.04 28.95 5.12
C GLN A 111 14.27 28.04 5.11
N SER A 112 14.37 27.16 4.11
CA SER A 112 15.52 26.26 3.94
C SER A 112 16.76 26.98 3.39
N GLY A 113 16.64 28.22 2.90
CA GLY A 113 17.73 28.93 2.24
C GLY A 113 17.93 28.55 0.77
N GLY A 114 16.91 28.00 0.10
CA GLY A 114 16.90 27.65 -1.32
C GLY A 114 16.43 26.23 -1.62
N ALA A 115 16.12 25.97 -2.90
CA ALA A 115 15.50 24.71 -3.35
C ALA A 115 16.42 23.50 -3.12
N ALA A 116 17.70 23.62 -3.47
CA ALA A 116 18.67 22.55 -3.25
C ALA A 116 18.80 22.16 -1.76
N LYS A 117 18.75 23.15 -0.86
CA LYS A 117 18.83 22.87 0.58
C LYS A 117 17.54 22.24 1.11
N MET A 118 16.39 22.69 0.64
CA MET A 118 15.10 22.07 0.95
C MET A 118 15.08 20.59 0.52
N GLU A 119 15.47 20.29 -0.72
CA GLU A 119 15.53 18.92 -1.24
C GLU A 119 16.48 18.04 -0.44
N GLN A 120 17.66 18.56 -0.08
CA GLN A 120 18.62 17.84 0.77
C GLN A 120 18.03 17.51 2.14
N LEU A 121 17.35 18.48 2.78
CA LEU A 121 16.69 18.28 4.06
C LEU A 121 15.55 17.27 3.97
N ALA A 122 14.76 17.31 2.90
CA ALA A 122 13.66 16.38 2.64
C ALA A 122 14.16 14.94 2.43
N LEU A 123 15.29 14.77 1.74
CA LEU A 123 15.93 13.47 1.52
C LEU A 123 16.57 12.89 2.79
N ALA A 124 17.02 13.75 3.69
CA ALA A 124 17.64 13.35 4.96
C ALA A 124 16.63 12.95 6.05
N GLN A 125 15.33 13.10 5.80
CA GLN A 125 14.29 12.71 6.76
C GLN A 125 14.25 11.19 6.99
N ARG A 126 13.66 10.78 8.12
CA ARG A 126 13.44 9.35 8.44
C ARG A 126 12.63 8.63 7.37
N LEU A 127 11.64 9.30 6.78
CA LEU A 127 10.98 8.90 5.55
C LEU A 127 11.49 9.83 4.43
N PRO A 128 12.52 9.43 3.67
CA PRO A 128 13.10 10.30 2.65
C PRO A 128 12.07 10.68 1.60
N VAL A 129 12.07 11.96 1.19
CA VAL A 129 11.23 12.49 0.12
C VAL A 129 12.13 12.92 -1.02
N ALA A 130 11.93 12.34 -2.21
CA ALA A 130 12.66 12.75 -3.42
C ALA A 130 12.08 14.07 -3.97
N PRO A 131 12.83 14.83 -4.80
CA PRO A 131 12.35 16.11 -5.34
C PRO A 131 10.97 16.05 -5.99
N ASP A 132 10.72 15.01 -6.79
CA ASP A 132 9.43 14.80 -7.50
C ASP A 132 8.28 14.39 -6.57
N GLN A 133 8.57 14.09 -5.30
CA GLN A 133 7.60 13.65 -4.29
C GLN A 133 7.20 14.79 -3.33
N ILE A 134 7.82 15.97 -3.45
CA ILE A 134 7.63 17.08 -2.51
C ILE A 134 6.17 17.57 -2.47
N ASP A 135 5.50 17.72 -3.62
CA ASP A 135 4.10 18.17 -3.62
C ASP A 135 3.15 17.18 -2.97
N GLU A 136 3.39 15.87 -3.18
CA GLU A 136 2.58 14.84 -2.55
C GLU A 136 2.80 14.81 -1.03
N ASP A 137 4.04 15.03 -0.57
CA ASP A 137 4.32 15.15 0.86
C ASP A 137 3.68 16.42 1.45
N ILE A 138 3.75 17.55 0.77
CA ILE A 138 3.06 18.79 1.19
C ILE A 138 1.55 18.58 1.25
N ARG A 139 0.95 17.96 0.23
CA ARG A 139 -0.49 17.63 0.24
C ARG A 139 -0.83 16.77 1.45
N PHE A 140 -0.03 15.76 1.76
CA PHE A 140 -0.22 14.92 2.93
C PHE A 140 -0.22 15.77 4.22
N GLN A 141 0.75 16.66 4.40
CA GLN A 141 0.83 17.51 5.61
C GLN A 141 -0.35 18.48 5.70
N LEU A 142 -0.76 19.08 4.58
CA LEU A 142 -1.90 19.99 4.53
C LEU A 142 -3.22 19.28 4.87
N LEU A 143 -3.45 18.10 4.30
CA LEU A 143 -4.62 17.28 4.64
C LEU A 143 -4.60 16.91 6.13
N LEU A 144 -3.47 16.43 6.63
CA LEU A 144 -3.29 16.08 8.03
C LEU A 144 -3.61 17.25 8.96
N GLY A 145 -3.06 18.44 8.66
CA GLY A 145 -3.29 19.67 9.43
C GLY A 145 -4.75 20.11 9.42
N LYS A 146 -5.36 20.20 8.24
CA LYS A 146 -6.77 20.64 8.09
C LYS A 146 -7.75 19.67 8.74
N ILE A 147 -7.49 18.36 8.66
CA ILE A 147 -8.33 17.35 9.32
C ILE A 147 -8.20 17.48 10.84
N LYS A 148 -6.98 17.64 11.37
CA LYS A 148 -6.79 17.91 12.81
C LYS A 148 -7.48 19.18 13.27
N GLU A 149 -7.37 20.27 12.51
CA GLU A 149 -8.03 21.54 12.81
C GLU A 149 -9.56 21.38 12.85
N LYS A 150 -10.13 20.63 11.90
CA LYS A 150 -11.59 20.43 11.84
C LYS A 150 -12.12 19.55 12.97
N PHE A 151 -11.45 18.45 13.28
CA PHE A 151 -11.97 17.43 14.19
C PHE A 151 -11.46 17.56 15.63
N GLY A 152 -10.34 18.25 15.85
CA GLY A 152 -9.64 18.23 17.13
C GLY A 152 -9.05 16.85 17.47
N ASP A 153 -8.33 16.77 18.59
CA ASP A 153 -7.56 15.56 18.93
C ASP A 153 -8.45 14.33 19.18
N ASP A 154 -9.61 14.50 19.82
CA ASP A 154 -10.50 13.39 20.20
C ASP A 154 -11.19 12.74 18.99
N ALA A 155 -11.57 13.51 17.98
CA ALA A 155 -12.30 13.01 16.81
C ALA A 155 -11.41 12.77 15.58
N PHE A 156 -10.13 13.16 15.63
CA PHE A 156 -9.18 12.95 14.53
C PHE A 156 -8.99 11.46 14.20
N VAL A 157 -8.60 10.64 15.18
CA VAL A 157 -8.38 9.20 14.96
C VAL A 157 -9.66 8.44 14.58
N PRO A 158 -10.83 8.69 15.23
CA PRO A 158 -12.10 8.12 14.79
C PRO A 158 -12.46 8.46 13.34
N ALA A 159 -12.24 9.70 12.89
CA ALA A 159 -12.50 10.10 11.51
C ALA A 159 -11.65 9.33 10.49
N LEU A 160 -10.34 9.16 10.77
CA LEU A 160 -9.46 8.35 9.93
C LEU A 160 -9.86 6.87 9.93
N THR A 161 -10.22 6.33 11.09
CA THR A 161 -10.64 4.93 11.22
C THR A 161 -11.92 4.65 10.44
N LYS A 162 -12.88 5.58 10.47
CA LYS A 162 -14.11 5.51 9.68
C LYS A 162 -13.78 5.46 8.17
N ALA A 163 -12.93 6.36 7.69
CA ALA A 163 -12.52 6.38 6.29
C ALA A 163 -11.75 5.11 5.89
N ALA A 164 -10.81 4.65 6.73
CA ALA A 164 -10.08 3.40 6.50
C ALA A 164 -11.02 2.18 6.40
N GLY A 165 -12.08 2.14 7.21
CA GLY A 165 -13.13 1.12 7.14
C GLY A 165 -13.89 1.15 5.82
N ALA A 166 -14.27 2.34 5.34
CA ALA A 166 -14.97 2.51 4.07
C ALA A 166 -14.09 2.15 2.84
N LEU A 167 -12.77 2.27 2.97
CA LEU A 167 -11.83 2.00 1.89
C LEU A 167 -11.52 0.50 1.71
N HIS A 168 -11.94 -0.41 2.60
CA HIS A 168 -11.70 -1.85 2.46
C HIS A 168 -10.25 -2.19 2.03
N ILE A 169 -9.29 -1.74 2.85
CA ILE A 169 -7.86 -1.80 2.50
C ILE A 169 -7.36 -3.24 2.51
N GLU A 170 -6.79 -3.66 1.39
CA GLU A 170 -6.17 -4.97 1.23
C GLU A 170 -4.70 -4.81 0.83
N VAL A 171 -3.79 -5.42 1.58
CA VAL A 171 -2.35 -5.30 1.34
C VAL A 171 -1.79 -6.66 0.91
N SER A 172 -0.87 -6.65 -0.06
CA SER A 172 -0.21 -7.87 -0.49
C SER A 172 0.64 -8.44 0.65
N PRO A 173 0.57 -9.75 0.96
CA PRO A 173 1.21 -10.36 2.13
C PRO A 173 2.72 -10.09 2.25
N ARG A 174 3.41 -9.86 1.13
CA ARG A 174 4.85 -9.52 1.11
C ARG A 174 5.19 -8.22 1.85
N TYR A 175 4.23 -7.32 2.02
CA TYR A 175 4.45 -6.01 2.64
C TYR A 175 3.96 -5.93 4.09
N GLY A 176 3.28 -6.96 4.61
CA GLY A 176 2.72 -6.97 5.97
C GLY A 176 1.21 -7.11 6.00
N GLY A 177 0.66 -7.11 7.22
CA GLY A 177 -0.77 -7.00 7.47
C GLY A 177 -1.19 -5.54 7.64
N TRP A 178 -2.39 -5.17 7.20
CA TRP A 178 -2.96 -3.85 7.48
C TRP A 178 -3.66 -3.85 8.83
N ASP A 179 -3.36 -2.87 9.69
CA ASP A 179 -4.08 -2.62 10.94
C ASP A 179 -4.86 -1.30 10.83
N ALA A 180 -6.18 -1.41 10.68
CA ALA A 180 -7.07 -0.26 10.54
C ALA A 180 -7.22 0.56 11.84
N LYS A 181 -6.93 -0.01 13.01
CA LYS A 181 -6.97 0.74 14.28
C LYS A 181 -5.70 1.57 14.47
N GLN A 182 -4.57 1.05 13.99
CA GLN A 182 -3.28 1.75 14.03
C GLN A 182 -3.04 2.63 12.80
N ILE A 183 -3.91 2.56 11.77
CA ILE A 183 -3.76 3.26 10.49
C ILE A 183 -2.36 3.00 9.89
N ALA A 184 -1.91 1.76 9.99
CA ALA A 184 -0.54 1.39 9.67
C ALA A 184 -0.42 -0.04 9.15
N LEU A 185 0.63 -0.26 8.37
CA LEU A 185 1.16 -1.59 8.09
C LEU A 185 1.82 -2.16 9.36
N GLY A 186 1.29 -3.29 9.84
CA GLY A 186 1.89 -4.09 10.91
C GLY A 186 2.83 -5.18 10.37
N GLU A 187 3.47 -5.91 11.29
CA GLU A 187 4.23 -7.10 10.92
C GLU A 187 3.31 -8.18 10.36
N ALA A 188 3.71 -8.82 9.26
CA ALA A 188 2.97 -9.96 8.72
C ALA A 188 3.10 -11.12 9.70
N GLN A 189 1.99 -11.55 10.31
CA GLN A 189 1.95 -12.89 10.89
C GLN A 189 1.83 -13.88 9.73
N THR A 190 2.93 -14.55 9.38
CA THR A 190 2.94 -15.68 8.42
C THR A 190 3.09 -17.01 9.16
N PRO A 191 2.05 -17.53 9.85
CA PRO A 191 2.15 -18.80 10.57
C PRO A 191 2.33 -20.03 9.66
N TRP A 192 2.01 -19.93 8.37
CA TRP A 192 2.09 -21.05 7.43
C TRP A 192 3.47 -21.24 6.77
N ILE A 193 4.40 -20.28 6.93
CA ILE A 193 5.77 -20.38 6.39
C ILE A 193 6.68 -21.21 7.32
N THR A 194 6.28 -21.44 8.57
CA THR A 194 7.07 -22.21 9.55
C THR A 194 6.81 -23.72 9.54
N GLN A 195 5.85 -24.23 8.76
CA GLN A 195 5.37 -25.62 8.89
C GLN A 195 5.80 -26.61 7.79
N ARG A 196 6.63 -26.26 6.80
CA ARG A 196 6.95 -27.22 5.70
C ARG A 196 8.40 -27.65 5.49
N THR A 197 9.35 -27.28 6.34
CA THR A 197 10.70 -27.86 6.30
C THR A 197 11.24 -28.15 7.69
N ARG A 198 10.60 -29.09 8.38
CA ARG A 198 11.30 -29.97 9.31
C ARG A 198 10.73 -31.38 9.13
N PRO A 199 11.40 -32.27 8.39
CA PRO A 199 11.20 -33.68 8.63
C PRO A 199 11.69 -33.95 10.05
N GLU A 200 10.77 -34.43 10.89
CA GLU A 200 11.06 -35.07 12.17
C GLU A 200 12.13 -36.14 11.93
N GLN A 201 13.37 -35.91 12.38
CA GLN A 201 14.34 -36.99 12.53
C GLN A 201 14.05 -37.70 13.86
N PRO A 202 13.68 -39.00 13.85
CA PRO A 202 13.45 -39.76 15.06
C PRO A 202 14.75 -39.95 15.87
N PRO A 203 14.64 -40.30 17.17
CA PRO A 203 15.72 -40.15 18.13
C PRO A 203 16.82 -41.19 17.92
N ALA A 204 18.08 -40.75 17.93
CA ALA A 204 19.22 -41.64 18.14
C ALA A 204 19.48 -41.72 19.65
N GLY A 205 18.90 -42.74 20.28
CA GLY A 205 19.35 -43.23 21.58
C GLY A 205 20.45 -44.28 21.40
N ALA A 206 21.57 -44.10 22.11
CA ALA A 206 22.39 -45.10 22.81
C ALA A 206 23.55 -44.37 23.49
#